data_AF-A0A1U7HY64-F1
#
_entry.id   AF-A0A1U7HY64-F1
#
_cell.length_a   1.000
_cell.length_b   1.000
_cell.length_c   1.000
_cell.angle_alpha   90.00
_cell.angle_beta   90.00
_cell.angle_gamma   90.00
#
_symmetry.space_group_name_H-M   'P 1'
#
loop_
_entity.id
_entity.type
_entity.pdbx_description
1 polymer ?
#
loop_
_entity_poly.entity_id
_entity_poly.type
_entity_poly.pdbx_seq_one_letter_code
_entity_poly.pdbx_strand_id
1 'polypeptide(L)'
;MLYLRNASEINALIAQYTHKKTLWVDTEIADFNTQNPRLSLIQVLGDPSDTIGRTVVILDVIEQPEIVENFIESIMNNPTIEKVFHQASYDLKFLGKNQAQNVTCTLEMAKSIPHYLLPLPNFSLKTLVEVLYQINIDKTEQTSDWGQRPLSDIQLNYAKMDPVYLAMVHHKLLQLQAVVYPNPETEDLTSLAARYLQLKQQLKLLSSEVEHIETRLKAAMQTQKISETDYLKLSRSQRQTTKVEFSQLATVAQQHRLSLNFPVTLTQKLQKELKEFMTELSLQVETTTSWRLSAKQVENIDNQDELDF
;
A
#
# COMPACT_ATOMS: atom_id res chain seq x y z
N MET A 1 -17.39 7.37 -27.50
CA MET A 1 -16.89 6.01 -27.34
C MET A 1 -16.92 5.31 -28.69
N LEU A 2 -15.83 4.63 -29.04
CA LEU A 2 -15.72 3.82 -30.24
C LEU A 2 -15.67 2.34 -29.81
N TYR A 3 -16.54 1.49 -30.34
CA TYR A 3 -16.54 0.04 -30.09
C TYR A 3 -16.10 -0.69 -31.35
N LEU A 4 -14.90 -1.25 -31.33
CA LEU A 4 -14.25 -1.87 -32.48
C LEU A 4 -14.26 -3.38 -32.36
N ARG A 5 -14.67 -4.05 -33.44
CA ARG A 5 -14.71 -5.53 -33.54
C ARG A 5 -13.85 -6.08 -34.66
N ASN A 6 -13.54 -5.25 -35.66
CA ASN A 6 -12.77 -5.68 -36.82
C ASN A 6 -11.27 -5.61 -36.52
N ALA A 7 -10.55 -6.70 -36.80
CA ALA A 7 -9.12 -6.79 -36.56
C ALA A 7 -8.29 -5.68 -37.24
N SER A 8 -8.64 -5.29 -38.46
CA SER A 8 -7.94 -4.23 -39.20
C SER A 8 -8.12 -2.87 -38.53
N GLU A 9 -9.34 -2.54 -38.09
CA GLU A 9 -9.63 -1.29 -37.37
C GLU A 9 -8.92 -1.25 -36.02
N ILE A 10 -8.94 -2.37 -35.28
CA ILE A 10 -8.25 -2.48 -33.99
C ILE A 10 -6.74 -2.32 -34.17
N ASN A 11 -6.13 -3.02 -35.13
CA ASN A 11 -4.69 -2.92 -35.40
C ASN A 11 -4.28 -1.50 -35.82
N ALA A 12 -5.10 -0.83 -36.64
CA ALA A 12 -4.86 0.56 -37.01
C ALA A 12 -4.90 1.50 -35.79
N LEU A 13 -5.82 1.27 -34.85
CA LEU A 13 -5.87 2.05 -33.61
C LEU A 13 -4.67 1.75 -32.69
N ILE A 14 -4.28 0.48 -32.55
CA ILE A 14 -3.08 0.10 -31.78
C ILE A 14 -1.87 0.87 -32.30
N ALA A 15 -1.68 0.92 -33.61
CA ALA A 15 -0.60 1.70 -34.23
C ALA A 15 -0.66 3.18 -33.86
N GLN A 16 -1.84 3.81 -33.86
CA GLN A 16 -2.01 5.20 -33.44
C GLN A 16 -1.66 5.41 -31.95
N TYR A 17 -2.01 4.46 -31.09
CA TYR A 17 -1.75 4.53 -29.65
C TYR A 17 -0.28 4.35 -29.28
N THR A 18 0.55 3.82 -30.18
CA THR A 18 2.02 3.77 -29.96
C THR A 18 2.66 5.15 -29.78
N HIS A 19 1.98 6.22 -30.21
CA HIS A 19 2.44 7.60 -30.09
C HIS A 19 1.92 8.33 -28.84
N LYS A 20 1.10 7.67 -28.01
CA LYS A 20 0.56 8.25 -26.77
C LYS A 20 1.59 8.15 -25.65
N LYS A 21 1.61 9.15 -24.76
CA LYS A 21 2.49 9.16 -23.59
C LYS A 21 1.97 8.28 -22.45
N THR A 22 0.65 8.34 -22.23
CA THR A 22 -0.02 7.60 -21.17
C THR A 22 -1.31 7.01 -21.72
N LEU A 23 -1.61 5.78 -21.34
CA LEU A 23 -2.86 5.09 -21.64
C LEU A 23 -3.46 4.58 -20.33
N TRP A 24 -4.74 4.86 -20.09
CA TRP A 24 -5.51 4.26 -19.01
C TRP A 24 -6.25 3.07 -19.57
N VAL A 25 -5.95 1.91 -19.02
CA VAL A 25 -6.37 0.63 -19.58
C VAL A 25 -7.11 -0.17 -18.52
N ASP A 26 -8.18 -0.81 -18.95
CA ASP A 26 -8.93 -1.81 -18.18
C ASP A 26 -9.20 -3.02 -19.07
N THR A 27 -9.59 -4.15 -18.47
CA THR A 27 -9.99 -5.34 -19.22
C THR A 27 -11.23 -6.01 -18.66
N GLU A 28 -11.99 -6.67 -19.54
CA GLU A 28 -13.08 -7.55 -19.14
C GLU A 28 -12.83 -8.99 -19.57
N ILE A 29 -13.14 -9.92 -18.66
CA ILE A 29 -12.80 -11.33 -18.79
C ILE A 29 -14.09 -12.15 -18.87
N ALA A 30 -14.27 -12.86 -19.99
CA ALA A 30 -15.32 -13.85 -20.14
C ALA A 30 -14.94 -15.17 -19.44
N ASP A 31 -15.97 -15.91 -18.99
CA ASP A 31 -15.81 -17.23 -18.37
C ASP A 31 -14.85 -17.25 -17.17
N PHE A 32 -14.82 -16.16 -16.39
CA PHE A 32 -13.83 -15.94 -15.33
C PHE A 32 -13.73 -17.08 -14.30
N ASN A 33 -14.85 -17.77 -14.03
CA ASN A 33 -14.92 -18.88 -13.07
C ASN A 33 -14.50 -20.24 -13.66
N THR A 34 -14.11 -20.30 -14.93
CA THR A 34 -13.70 -21.54 -15.61
C THR A 34 -12.19 -21.73 -15.59
N GLN A 35 -11.72 -22.90 -16.02
CA GLN A 35 -10.28 -23.18 -16.10
C GLN A 35 -9.57 -22.36 -17.19
N ASN A 36 -10.32 -21.84 -18.17
CA ASN A 36 -9.80 -21.13 -19.33
C ASN A 36 -10.51 -19.77 -19.50
N PRO A 37 -10.29 -18.80 -18.61
CA PRO A 37 -10.83 -17.46 -18.75
C PRO A 37 -10.32 -16.81 -20.05
N ARG A 38 -11.20 -16.09 -20.74
CA ARG A 38 -10.91 -15.48 -22.03
C ARG A 38 -10.93 -13.97 -21.91
N LEU A 39 -9.88 -13.30 -22.38
CA LEU A 39 -9.89 -11.84 -22.49
C LEU A 39 -10.95 -11.44 -23.52
N SER A 40 -11.96 -10.70 -23.07
CA SER A 40 -13.11 -10.32 -23.89
C SER A 40 -12.94 -8.92 -24.46
N LEU A 41 -12.66 -7.96 -23.58
CA LEU A 41 -12.50 -6.55 -23.95
C LEU A 41 -11.20 -5.98 -23.42
N ILE A 42 -10.64 -5.03 -24.16
CA ILE A 42 -9.63 -4.09 -23.68
C ILE A 42 -10.21 -2.68 -23.85
N GLN A 43 -10.34 -1.93 -22.76
CA GLN A 43 -10.78 -0.54 -22.80
C GLN A 43 -9.58 0.37 -22.66
N VAL A 44 -9.51 1.41 -23.50
CA VAL A 44 -8.37 2.31 -23.53
C VAL A 44 -8.84 3.75 -23.64
N LEU A 45 -8.36 4.58 -22.71
CA LEU A 45 -8.40 6.03 -22.80
C LEU A 45 -7.00 6.57 -23.06
N GLY A 46 -6.86 7.43 -24.06
CA GLY A 46 -5.60 8.09 -24.44
C GLY A 46 -5.59 9.60 -24.26
N ASP A 47 -6.58 10.16 -23.57
CA ASP A 47 -6.69 11.58 -23.23
C ASP A 47 -7.31 11.74 -21.83
N PRO A 48 -6.54 12.17 -20.81
CA PRO A 48 -7.05 12.30 -19.45
C PRO A 48 -8.07 13.43 -19.27
N SER A 49 -8.22 14.33 -20.24
CA SER A 49 -9.18 15.43 -20.17
C SER A 49 -10.61 14.99 -20.50
N ASP A 50 -10.78 13.78 -21.04
CA ASP A 50 -12.09 13.23 -21.40
C ASP A 50 -12.79 12.60 -20.19
N THR A 51 -13.56 13.41 -19.48
CA THR A 51 -14.27 13.02 -18.24
C THR A 51 -15.63 12.34 -18.50
N ILE A 52 -16.03 12.18 -19.75
CA ILE A 52 -17.35 11.62 -20.13
C ILE A 52 -17.24 10.44 -21.11
N GLY A 53 -16.02 10.01 -21.44
CA GLY A 53 -15.73 8.83 -22.25
C GLY A 53 -16.05 8.98 -23.75
N ARG A 54 -15.93 10.19 -24.31
CA ARG A 54 -16.14 10.43 -25.76
C ARG A 54 -15.09 9.75 -26.63
N THR A 55 -13.85 9.73 -26.18
CA THR A 55 -12.66 9.24 -26.87
C THR A 55 -12.22 7.86 -26.39
N VAL A 56 -12.86 7.31 -25.36
CA VAL A 56 -12.63 5.93 -24.93
C VAL A 56 -12.92 4.98 -26.07
N VAL A 57 -11.99 4.04 -26.28
CA VAL A 57 -12.13 2.99 -27.26
C VAL A 57 -12.23 1.65 -26.54
N ILE A 58 -13.23 0.87 -26.91
CA ILE A 58 -13.46 -0.49 -26.45
C ILE A 58 -13.08 -1.42 -27.59
N LEU A 59 -12.05 -2.23 -27.37
CA LEU A 59 -11.58 -3.24 -28.30
C LEU A 59 -12.24 -4.56 -27.95
N ASP A 60 -13.08 -5.08 -28.84
CA ASP A 60 -13.56 -6.45 -28.76
C ASP A 60 -12.46 -7.39 -29.24
N VAL A 61 -11.86 -8.13 -28.30
CA VAL A 61 -10.72 -9.02 -28.55
C VAL A 61 -11.05 -10.48 -28.25
N ILE A 62 -12.32 -10.78 -27.96
CA ILE A 62 -12.74 -12.16 -27.69
C ILE A 62 -12.41 -13.03 -28.90
N GLU A 63 -11.75 -14.16 -28.65
CA GLU A 63 -11.30 -15.11 -29.69
C GLU A 63 -10.36 -14.50 -30.75
N GLN A 64 -9.69 -13.39 -30.44
CA GLN A 64 -8.74 -12.71 -31.34
C GLN A 64 -7.32 -12.65 -30.74
N PRO A 65 -6.65 -13.82 -30.56
CA PRO A 65 -5.35 -13.88 -29.90
C PRO A 65 -4.26 -13.06 -30.61
N GLU A 66 -4.27 -12.99 -31.94
CA GLU A 66 -3.29 -12.21 -32.73
C GLU A 66 -3.39 -10.71 -32.44
N ILE A 67 -4.60 -10.20 -32.18
CA ILE A 67 -4.80 -8.79 -31.78
C ILE A 67 -4.25 -8.54 -30.39
N VAL A 68 -4.50 -9.45 -29.46
CA VAL A 68 -4.00 -9.36 -28.09
C VAL A 68 -2.48 -9.39 -28.09
N GLU A 69 -1.87 -10.27 -28.89
CA GLU A 69 -0.42 -10.33 -29.08
C GLU A 69 0.13 -9.02 -29.64
N ASN A 70 -0.47 -8.47 -30.69
CA ASN A 70 -0.07 -7.16 -31.21
C ASN A 70 -0.22 -6.03 -30.18
N PHE A 71 -1.29 -6.03 -29.37
CA PHE A 71 -1.46 -5.06 -28.29
C PHE A 71 -0.34 -5.19 -27.24
N ILE A 72 0.04 -6.41 -26.88
CA ILE A 72 1.13 -6.67 -25.94
C ILE A 72 2.46 -6.15 -26.53
N GLU A 73 2.79 -6.53 -27.76
CA GLU A 73 4.05 -6.14 -28.39
C GLU A 73 4.16 -4.63 -28.62
N SER A 74 3.10 -4.01 -29.14
CA SER A 74 3.12 -2.61 -29.55
C SER A 74 2.92 -1.64 -28.38
N ILE A 75 2.14 -2.01 -27.36
CA ILE A 75 1.74 -1.12 -26.25
C ILE A 75 2.33 -1.56 -24.92
N MET A 76 2.07 -2.79 -24.50
CA MET A 76 2.45 -3.24 -23.15
C MET A 76 3.97 -3.30 -22.99
N ASN A 77 4.67 -3.83 -24.00
CA ASN A 77 6.13 -3.98 -24.00
C ASN A 77 6.86 -2.65 -24.23
N ASN A 78 6.16 -1.61 -24.69
CA ASN A 78 6.77 -0.33 -25.03
C ASN A 78 7.02 0.52 -23.77
N PRO A 79 8.29 0.78 -23.36
CA PRO A 79 8.58 1.54 -22.15
C PRO A 79 8.28 3.04 -22.27
N THR A 80 8.12 3.59 -23.48
CA THR A 80 7.88 5.03 -23.66
C THR A 80 6.44 5.42 -23.37
N ILE A 81 5.54 4.44 -23.30
CA ILE A 81 4.12 4.61 -22.97
C ILE A 81 3.94 4.19 -21.51
N GLU A 82 3.42 5.08 -20.68
CA GLU A 82 2.92 4.71 -19.36
C GLU A 82 1.56 4.01 -19.51
N LYS A 83 1.41 2.82 -18.94
CA LYS A 83 0.11 2.14 -18.87
C LYS A 83 -0.39 2.18 -17.44
N VAL A 84 -1.52 2.82 -17.24
CA VAL A 84 -2.14 2.98 -15.93
C VAL A 84 -3.28 1.99 -15.82
N PHE A 85 -3.31 1.23 -14.72
CA PHE A 85 -4.34 0.26 -14.38
C PHE A 85 -4.82 0.46 -12.93
N HIS A 86 -5.99 -0.06 -12.59
CA HIS A 86 -6.37 -0.32 -11.21
C HIS A 86 -6.19 -1.80 -10.90
N GLN A 87 -5.38 -2.14 -9.89
CA GLN A 87 -5.04 -3.54 -9.60
C GLN A 87 -4.35 -4.25 -10.80
N ALA A 88 -3.36 -3.60 -11.40
CA ALA A 88 -2.66 -4.04 -12.63
C ALA A 88 -2.29 -5.53 -12.68
N SER A 89 -1.92 -6.14 -11.54
CA SER A 89 -1.56 -7.56 -11.49
C SER A 89 -2.66 -8.52 -11.96
N TYR A 90 -3.91 -8.07 -12.00
CA TYR A 90 -5.03 -8.81 -12.54
C TYR A 90 -4.99 -8.80 -14.08
N ASP A 91 -5.07 -7.62 -14.71
CA ASP A 91 -5.09 -7.43 -16.16
C ASP A 91 -3.81 -7.94 -16.84
N LEU A 92 -2.66 -7.69 -16.20
CA LEU A 92 -1.36 -8.11 -16.72
C LEU A 92 -1.27 -9.64 -16.90
N LYS A 93 -2.10 -10.45 -16.22
CA LYS A 93 -2.15 -11.90 -16.48
C LYS A 93 -2.52 -12.23 -17.92
N PHE A 94 -3.33 -11.39 -18.55
CA PHE A 94 -3.81 -11.52 -19.91
C PHE A 94 -3.04 -10.64 -20.89
N LEU A 95 -2.37 -9.59 -20.40
CA LEU A 95 -1.64 -8.59 -21.18
C LEU A 95 -0.11 -8.70 -21.03
N GLY A 96 0.44 -9.91 -21.12
CA GLY A 96 1.90 -10.14 -21.25
C GLY A 96 2.70 -10.29 -19.95
N LYS A 97 2.07 -10.16 -18.77
CA LYS A 97 2.67 -10.33 -17.44
C LYS A 97 3.98 -9.55 -17.28
N ASN A 98 5.10 -10.26 -17.26
CA ASN A 98 6.44 -9.73 -17.03
C ASN A 98 7.00 -8.96 -18.23
N GLN A 99 6.36 -9.06 -19.41
CA GLN A 99 6.76 -8.32 -20.60
C GLN A 99 6.30 -6.85 -20.53
N ALA A 100 5.25 -6.55 -19.76
CA ALA A 100 4.72 -5.20 -19.63
C ALA A 100 5.73 -4.28 -18.93
N GLN A 101 6.04 -3.14 -19.55
CA GLN A 101 6.98 -2.15 -19.05
C GLN A 101 6.25 -0.85 -18.70
N ASN A 102 6.83 0.01 -17.86
CA ASN A 102 6.27 1.32 -17.50
C ASN A 102 4.77 1.26 -17.11
N VAL A 103 4.47 0.41 -16.13
CA VAL A 103 3.11 0.21 -15.61
C VAL A 103 2.93 0.94 -14.28
N THR A 104 1.90 1.76 -14.21
CA THR A 104 1.46 2.44 -12.99
C THR A 104 0.19 1.79 -12.46
N CYS A 105 0.19 1.43 -11.17
CA CYS A 105 -0.96 0.80 -10.52
C CYS A 105 -1.58 1.73 -9.48
N THR A 106 -2.80 2.23 -9.75
CA THR A 106 -3.48 3.19 -8.85
C THR A 106 -3.85 2.58 -7.50
N LEU A 107 -4.04 1.26 -7.43
CA LEU A 107 -4.26 0.53 -6.17
C LEU A 107 -3.04 0.67 -5.24
N GLU A 108 -1.84 0.45 -5.77
CA GLU A 108 -0.60 0.54 -4.99
C GLU A 108 -0.25 2.00 -4.65
N MET A 109 -0.52 2.93 -5.57
CA MET A 109 -0.42 4.36 -5.27
C MET A 109 -1.32 4.74 -4.09
N ALA A 110 -2.60 4.33 -4.10
CA ALA A 110 -3.52 4.66 -3.02
C ALA A 110 -3.09 4.05 -1.68
N LYS A 111 -2.58 2.81 -1.67
CA LYS A 111 -2.04 2.15 -0.46
C LYS A 111 -0.81 2.85 0.11
N SER A 112 -0.01 3.51 -0.74
CA SER A 112 1.18 4.24 -0.29
C SER A 112 0.84 5.53 0.46
N ILE A 113 -0.37 6.07 0.29
CA ILE A 113 -0.80 7.31 0.93
C ILE A 113 -1.21 7.03 2.38
N PRO A 114 -0.68 7.78 3.36
CA PRO A 114 -1.07 7.64 4.76
C PRO A 114 -2.58 7.80 4.98
N HIS A 115 -3.15 6.96 5.84
CA HIS A 115 -4.58 6.93 6.11
C HIS A 115 -5.18 8.28 6.56
N TYR A 116 -4.41 9.10 7.28
CA TYR A 116 -4.90 10.42 7.71
C TYR A 116 -5.09 11.43 6.57
N LEU A 117 -4.45 11.21 5.41
CA LEU A 117 -4.60 12.02 4.20
C LEU A 117 -5.61 11.43 3.23
N LEU A 118 -5.73 10.10 3.20
CA LEU A 118 -6.67 9.39 2.35
C LEU A 118 -7.39 8.30 3.18
N PRO A 119 -8.38 8.69 3.99
CA PRO A 119 -9.13 7.76 4.82
C PRO A 119 -10.09 6.95 3.95
N LEU A 120 -9.80 5.67 3.76
CA LEU A 120 -10.59 4.77 2.92
C LEU A 120 -10.97 3.49 3.66
N PRO A 121 -12.19 2.97 3.46
CA PRO A 121 -12.59 1.66 3.99
C PRO A 121 -11.96 0.49 3.20
N ASN A 122 -11.68 0.69 1.92
CA ASN A 122 -10.94 -0.22 1.04
C ASN A 122 -10.36 0.58 -0.14
N PHE A 123 -9.52 -0.06 -0.95
CA PHE A 123 -8.82 0.63 -2.05
C PHE A 123 -9.38 0.29 -3.45
N SER A 124 -10.63 -0.16 -3.56
CA SER A 124 -11.23 -0.40 -4.88
C SER A 124 -11.40 0.90 -5.67
N LEU A 125 -11.36 0.82 -7.00
CA LEU A 125 -11.55 1.99 -7.88
C LEU A 125 -12.85 2.73 -7.56
N LYS A 126 -13.94 1.99 -7.35
CA LYS A 126 -15.23 2.54 -6.90
C LYS A 126 -15.08 3.40 -5.66
N THR A 127 -14.49 2.84 -4.60
CA THR A 127 -14.34 3.56 -3.33
C THR A 127 -13.46 4.80 -3.49
N LEU A 128 -12.41 4.73 -4.31
CA LEU A 128 -11.58 5.89 -4.64
C LEU A 128 -12.38 6.98 -5.34
N VAL A 129 -13.19 6.62 -6.33
CA VAL A 129 -14.03 7.58 -7.06
C VAL A 129 -15.09 8.20 -6.14
N GLU A 130 -15.78 7.39 -5.35
CA GLU A 130 -16.80 7.87 -4.40
C GLU A 130 -16.22 8.84 -3.37
N VAL A 131 -15.08 8.51 -2.76
CA VAL A 131 -14.48 9.35 -1.73
C VAL A 131 -13.83 10.60 -2.31
N LEU A 132 -13.12 10.48 -3.44
CA LEU A 132 -12.37 11.59 -4.02
C LEU A 132 -13.24 12.57 -4.82
N TYR A 133 -14.32 12.06 -5.44
CA TYR A 133 -15.13 12.82 -6.39
C TYR A 133 -16.63 12.86 -6.05
N GLN A 134 -17.09 12.14 -5.02
CA GLN A 134 -18.51 12.08 -4.62
C GLN A 134 -19.42 11.55 -5.74
N ILE A 135 -18.87 10.72 -6.62
CA ILE A 135 -19.60 10.07 -7.73
C ILE A 135 -19.92 8.64 -7.32
N ASN A 136 -21.20 8.26 -7.36
CA ASN A 136 -21.64 6.89 -7.10
C ASN A 136 -21.49 6.04 -8.37
N ILE A 137 -20.83 4.89 -8.24
CA ILE A 137 -20.64 3.93 -9.33
C ILE A 137 -21.51 2.69 -9.09
N ASP A 138 -22.35 2.37 -10.07
CA ASP A 138 -23.07 1.10 -10.09
C ASP A 138 -22.13 -0.05 -10.48
N LYS A 139 -22.22 -1.16 -9.75
CA LYS A 139 -21.38 -2.37 -9.91
C LYS A 139 -22.09 -3.52 -10.60
N THR A 140 -23.33 -3.31 -11.03
CA THR A 140 -24.19 -4.33 -11.66
C THR A 140 -23.49 -5.10 -12.78
N GLU A 141 -22.71 -4.42 -13.62
CA GLU A 141 -22.08 -5.04 -14.79
C GLU A 141 -20.69 -5.67 -14.53
N GLN A 142 -20.08 -5.46 -13.36
CA GLN A 142 -18.75 -6.00 -13.04
C GLN A 142 -18.72 -7.54 -13.09
N THR A 143 -19.86 -8.19 -12.81
CA THR A 143 -20.02 -9.64 -12.86
C THR A 143 -20.93 -10.08 -14.01
N SER A 144 -21.11 -9.25 -15.03
CA SER A 144 -21.93 -9.58 -16.19
C SER A 144 -21.28 -10.67 -17.06
N ASP A 145 -22.08 -11.29 -17.94
CA ASP A 145 -21.54 -12.20 -18.95
C ASP A 145 -20.85 -11.38 -20.05
N TRP A 146 -19.54 -11.17 -19.89
CA TRP A 146 -18.70 -10.50 -20.89
C TRP A 146 -18.39 -11.37 -22.11
N GLY A 147 -18.77 -12.66 -22.11
CA GLY A 147 -18.68 -13.54 -23.27
C GLY A 147 -19.82 -13.37 -24.25
N GLN A 148 -20.95 -12.78 -23.81
CA GLN A 148 -22.14 -12.62 -24.64
C GLN A 148 -21.91 -11.64 -25.79
N ARG A 149 -22.54 -11.90 -26.95
CA ARG A 149 -22.62 -10.96 -28.06
C ARG A 149 -24.04 -10.94 -28.66
N PRO A 150 -24.59 -9.76 -29.02
CA PRO A 150 -24.02 -8.42 -28.82
C PRO A 150 -23.98 -8.02 -27.33
N LEU A 151 -23.07 -7.13 -26.97
CA LEU A 151 -23.04 -6.52 -25.64
C LEU A 151 -24.22 -5.56 -25.47
N SER A 152 -24.72 -5.42 -24.24
CA SER A 152 -25.78 -4.46 -23.92
C SER A 152 -25.25 -3.02 -23.88
N ASP A 153 -26.13 -2.04 -24.04
CA ASP A 153 -25.77 -0.63 -23.88
C ASP A 153 -25.24 -0.32 -22.47
N ILE A 154 -25.71 -1.05 -21.46
CA ILE A 154 -25.28 -0.90 -20.06
C ILE A 154 -23.84 -1.41 -19.91
N GLN A 155 -23.51 -2.58 -20.46
CA GLN A 155 -22.15 -3.12 -20.49
C GLN A 155 -21.18 -2.18 -21.22
N LEU A 156 -21.57 -1.68 -22.39
CA LEU A 156 -20.73 -0.74 -23.15
C LEU A 156 -20.54 0.57 -22.39
N ASN A 157 -21.57 1.08 -21.71
CA ASN A 157 -21.44 2.29 -20.91
C ASN A 157 -20.56 2.07 -19.67
N TYR A 158 -20.66 0.92 -19.02
CA TYR A 158 -19.80 0.53 -17.89
C TYR A 158 -18.33 0.47 -18.32
N ALA A 159 -18.03 -0.37 -19.32
CA ALA A 159 -16.69 -0.54 -19.89
C ALA A 159 -16.10 0.80 -20.38
N LYS A 160 -16.92 1.69 -20.94
CA LYS A 160 -16.47 3.03 -21.33
C LYS A 160 -16.00 3.87 -20.13
N MET A 161 -16.68 3.78 -19.00
CA MET A 161 -16.44 4.68 -17.86
C MET A 161 -15.28 4.23 -16.98
N ASP A 162 -14.93 2.95 -16.92
CA ASP A 162 -13.80 2.48 -16.10
C ASP A 162 -12.46 3.17 -16.40
N PRO A 163 -11.98 3.27 -17.65
CA PRO A 163 -10.73 3.99 -17.92
C PRO A 163 -10.84 5.50 -17.66
N VAL A 164 -12.05 6.09 -17.71
CA VAL A 164 -12.29 7.50 -17.34
C VAL A 164 -12.10 7.70 -15.84
N TYR A 165 -12.75 6.86 -15.04
CA TYR A 165 -12.62 6.89 -13.59
C TYR A 165 -11.21 6.59 -13.14
N LEU A 166 -10.55 5.64 -13.80
CA LEU A 166 -9.15 5.33 -13.59
C LEU A 166 -8.24 6.54 -13.86
N ALA A 167 -8.48 7.29 -14.94
CA ALA A 167 -7.73 8.50 -15.24
C ALA A 167 -7.93 9.60 -14.19
N MET A 168 -9.17 9.82 -13.76
CA MET A 168 -9.49 10.76 -12.70
C MET A 168 -8.78 10.38 -11.39
N VAL A 169 -8.88 9.13 -10.96
CA VAL A 169 -8.23 8.65 -9.74
C VAL A 169 -6.72 8.76 -9.85
N HIS A 170 -6.12 8.33 -10.97
CA HIS A 170 -4.69 8.46 -11.21
C HIS A 170 -4.20 9.90 -11.00
N HIS A 171 -4.86 10.86 -11.64
CA HIS A 171 -4.50 12.27 -11.52
C HIS A 171 -4.57 12.77 -10.08
N LYS A 172 -5.62 12.39 -9.33
CA LYS A 172 -5.77 12.80 -7.94
C LYS A 172 -4.71 12.17 -7.03
N LEU A 173 -4.36 10.91 -7.26
CA LEU A 173 -3.33 10.22 -6.49
C LEU A 173 -1.95 10.85 -6.73
N LEU A 174 -1.62 11.27 -7.96
CA LEU A 174 -0.39 12.02 -8.24
C LEU A 174 -0.32 13.32 -7.44
N GLN A 175 -1.41 14.08 -7.38
CA GLN A 175 -1.49 15.31 -6.57
C GLN A 175 -1.27 15.01 -5.09
N LEU A 176 -1.88 13.94 -4.57
CA LEU A 176 -1.72 13.56 -3.16
C LEU A 176 -0.29 13.08 -2.86
N GLN A 177 0.31 12.27 -3.74
CA GLN A 177 1.69 11.79 -3.56
C GLN A 177 2.70 12.94 -3.49
N ALA A 178 2.51 14.01 -4.27
CA ALA A 178 3.35 15.20 -4.18
C ALA A 178 3.29 15.89 -2.80
N VAL A 179 2.17 15.75 -2.08
CA VAL A 179 2.01 16.25 -0.70
C VAL A 179 2.58 15.26 0.32
N VAL A 180 2.46 13.96 0.07
CA VAL A 180 2.94 12.89 0.98
C VAL A 180 4.47 12.82 1.01
N TYR A 181 5.10 12.99 -0.15
CA TYR A 181 6.55 12.88 -0.32
C TYR A 181 7.11 14.17 -0.92
N PRO A 182 7.12 15.28 -0.16
CA PRO A 182 7.75 16.51 -0.61
C PRO A 182 9.26 16.30 -0.78
N ASN A 183 9.92 17.16 -1.56
CA ASN A 183 11.38 17.12 -1.70
C ASN A 183 12.03 17.42 -0.34
N PRO A 184 12.81 16.50 0.25
CA PRO A 184 13.47 16.71 1.54
C PRO A 184 14.41 17.91 1.57
N GLU A 185 14.98 18.31 0.42
CA GLU A 185 15.87 19.46 0.32
C GLU A 185 15.16 20.80 0.55
N THR A 186 13.86 20.85 0.29
CA THR A 186 13.04 22.08 0.37
C THR A 186 12.06 22.06 1.53
N GLU A 187 12.13 21.05 2.40
CA GLU A 187 11.16 20.84 3.47
C GLU A 187 11.34 21.83 4.63
N ASP A 188 10.24 22.47 5.06
CA ASP A 188 10.25 23.36 6.21
C ASP A 188 10.33 22.57 7.51
N LEU A 189 11.56 22.40 8.00
CA LEU A 189 11.86 21.66 9.23
C LEU A 189 11.22 22.29 10.47
N THR A 190 10.98 23.60 10.49
CA THR A 190 10.38 24.27 11.64
C THR A 190 8.91 23.88 11.75
N SER A 191 8.17 24.00 10.65
CA SER A 191 6.76 23.62 10.58
C SER A 191 6.57 22.11 10.79
N LEU A 192 7.44 21.28 10.20
CA LEU A 192 7.40 19.82 10.38
C LEU A 192 7.69 19.40 11.82
N ALA A 193 8.71 19.98 12.47
CA ALA A 193 9.02 19.70 13.87
C ALA A 193 7.91 20.16 14.81
N ALA A 194 7.32 21.33 14.57
CA ALA A 194 6.19 21.84 15.35
C ALA A 194 4.98 20.89 15.25
N ARG A 195 4.63 20.45 14.04
CA ARG A 195 3.56 19.48 13.81
C ARG A 195 3.84 18.14 14.49
N TYR A 196 5.08 17.64 14.40
CA TYR A 196 5.51 16.42 15.07
C TYR A 196 5.34 16.50 16.60
N LEU A 197 5.77 17.60 17.23
CA LEU A 197 5.65 17.79 18.67
C LEU A 197 4.19 17.90 19.12
N GLN A 198 3.35 18.59 18.35
CA GLN A 198 1.91 18.65 18.59
C GLN A 198 1.28 17.25 18.58
N LEU A 199 1.59 16.44 17.56
CA LEU A 199 1.10 15.06 17.45
C LEU A 199 1.60 14.17 18.60
N LYS A 200 2.86 14.33 19.02
CA LYS A 200 3.42 13.63 20.19
C LYS A 200 2.65 13.94 21.48
N GLN A 201 2.25 15.19 21.69
CA GLN A 201 1.47 15.60 22.85
C GLN A 201 0.05 15.01 22.81
N GLN A 202 -0.62 15.09 21.65
CA GLN A 202 -1.94 14.49 21.44
C GLN A 202 -1.90 12.97 21.67
N LEU A 203 -0.89 12.30 21.13
CA LEU A 203 -0.70 10.85 21.32
C LEU A 203 -0.53 10.49 22.79
N LYS A 204 0.22 11.28 23.57
CA LYS A 204 0.41 11.05 25.01
C LYS A 204 -0.91 11.08 25.77
N LEU A 205 -1.78 12.05 25.46
CA LEU A 205 -3.10 12.15 26.09
C LEU A 205 -3.97 10.95 25.71
N LEU A 206 -4.11 10.67 24.42
CA LEU A 206 -4.90 9.53 23.92
C LEU A 206 -4.39 8.20 24.50
N SER A 207 -3.08 7.98 24.52
CA SER A 207 -2.52 6.74 25.06
C SER A 207 -2.83 6.58 26.55
N SER A 208 -2.77 7.67 27.32
CA SER A 208 -3.09 7.62 28.76
C SER A 208 -4.57 7.32 29.02
N GLU A 209 -5.47 7.86 28.19
CA GLU A 209 -6.90 7.59 28.28
C GLU A 209 -7.22 6.14 27.91
N VAL A 210 -6.65 5.64 26.81
CA VAL A 210 -6.80 4.24 26.37
C VAL A 210 -6.29 3.28 27.45
N GLU A 211 -5.09 3.52 28.01
CA GLU A 211 -4.51 2.69 29.06
C GLU A 211 -5.39 2.66 30.33
N HIS A 212 -5.93 3.83 30.72
CA HIS A 212 -6.84 3.93 31.85
C HIS A 212 -8.13 3.12 31.63
N ILE A 213 -8.76 3.28 30.45
CA ILE A 213 -9.98 2.55 30.08
C ILE A 213 -9.71 1.05 30.00
N GLU A 214 -8.62 0.63 29.37
CA GLU A 214 -8.23 -0.77 29.25
C GLU A 214 -8.03 -1.41 30.62
N THR A 215 -7.34 -0.72 31.52
CA THR A 215 -7.13 -1.17 32.91
C THR A 215 -8.46 -1.38 33.64
N ARG A 216 -9.38 -0.41 33.51
CA ARG A 216 -10.72 -0.50 34.11
C ARG A 216 -11.55 -1.63 33.52
N LEU A 217 -11.52 -1.81 32.20
CA LEU A 217 -12.23 -2.89 31.51
C LEU A 217 -11.73 -4.26 31.99
N LYS A 218 -10.40 -4.47 32.04
CA LYS A 218 -9.81 -5.72 32.55
C LYS A 218 -10.25 -6.01 33.98
N ALA A 219 -10.16 -5.02 34.87
CA ALA A 219 -10.59 -5.18 36.26
C ALA A 219 -12.09 -5.53 36.37
N ALA A 220 -12.95 -4.81 35.64
CA ALA A 220 -14.38 -5.05 35.64
C ALA A 220 -14.73 -6.45 35.10
N MET A 221 -14.16 -6.85 33.96
CA MET A 221 -14.36 -8.18 33.36
C MET A 221 -13.93 -9.30 34.30
N GLN A 222 -12.80 -9.14 35.00
CA GLN A 222 -12.33 -10.12 36.00
C GLN A 222 -13.27 -10.23 37.20
N THR A 223 -13.67 -9.10 37.79
CA THR A 223 -14.57 -9.08 38.96
C THR A 223 -15.95 -9.62 38.61
N GLN A 224 -16.47 -9.29 37.43
CA GLN A 224 -17.78 -9.75 36.94
C GLN A 224 -17.75 -11.16 36.36
N LYS A 225 -16.55 -11.77 36.23
CA LYS A 225 -16.35 -13.10 35.63
C LYS A 225 -16.85 -13.19 34.18
N ILE A 226 -16.74 -12.10 33.44
CA ILE A 226 -17.08 -12.02 32.01
C ILE A 226 -15.80 -12.18 31.20
N SER A 227 -15.71 -13.23 30.38
CA SER A 227 -14.55 -13.46 29.50
C SER A 227 -14.68 -12.78 28.14
N GLU A 228 -15.88 -12.38 27.73
CA GLU A 228 -16.16 -11.83 26.40
C GLU A 228 -17.38 -10.90 26.44
N THR A 229 -17.33 -9.86 25.63
CA THR A 229 -18.39 -8.89 25.35
C THR A 229 -18.62 -8.85 23.84
N ASP A 230 -19.63 -8.11 23.36
CA ASP A 230 -19.88 -7.93 21.92
C ASP A 230 -18.68 -7.35 21.15
N TYR A 231 -17.73 -6.71 21.84
CA TYR A 231 -16.61 -6.00 21.24
C TYR A 231 -15.22 -6.54 21.62
N LEU A 232 -15.08 -7.21 22.77
CA LEU A 232 -13.79 -7.53 23.38
C LEU A 232 -13.78 -8.88 24.10
N LYS A 233 -12.64 -9.58 24.03
CA LYS A 233 -12.38 -10.85 24.73
C LYS A 233 -11.16 -10.73 25.65
N LEU A 234 -11.32 -11.15 26.90
CA LEU A 234 -10.24 -11.19 27.89
C LEU A 234 -9.55 -12.57 27.87
N SER A 235 -8.33 -12.61 27.35
CA SER A 235 -7.52 -13.84 27.27
C SER A 235 -6.43 -13.87 28.35
N ARG A 236 -6.09 -15.08 28.83
CA ARG A 236 -5.00 -15.30 29.79
C ARG A 236 -3.86 -16.05 29.11
N SER A 237 -2.65 -15.48 29.12
CA SER A 237 -1.42 -16.18 28.74
C SER A 237 -0.54 -16.40 29.98
N GLN A 238 -0.05 -17.63 30.17
CA GLN A 238 0.94 -17.94 31.19
C GLN A 238 2.26 -18.30 30.52
N ARG A 239 3.34 -17.61 30.88
CA ARG A 239 4.70 -17.91 30.38
C ARG A 239 5.50 -18.55 31.51
N GLN A 240 5.83 -19.83 31.36
CA GLN A 240 6.82 -20.49 32.21
C GLN A 240 8.21 -20.14 31.68
N THR A 241 9.07 -19.63 32.55
CA THR A 241 10.47 -19.32 32.21
C THR A 241 11.37 -20.13 33.13
N THR A 242 12.16 -21.02 32.57
CA THR A 242 13.21 -21.75 33.29
C THR A 242 14.48 -20.91 33.25
N LYS A 243 15.09 -20.64 34.41
CA LYS A 243 16.34 -19.88 34.52
C LYS A 243 17.45 -20.83 35.00
N VAL A 244 18.65 -20.62 34.49
CA VAL A 244 19.88 -21.30 34.90
C VAL A 244 21.01 -20.27 34.94
N GLU A 245 21.97 -20.44 35.84
CA GLU A 245 23.15 -19.57 35.89
C GLU A 245 24.03 -19.77 34.65
N PHE A 246 24.57 -18.66 34.11
CA PHE A 246 25.37 -18.71 32.88
C PHE A 246 26.61 -19.60 33.04
N SER A 247 27.26 -19.57 34.20
CA SER A 247 28.42 -20.41 34.50
C SER A 247 28.09 -21.91 34.42
N GLN A 248 26.96 -22.32 35.00
CA GLN A 248 26.49 -23.70 34.95
C GLN A 248 26.18 -24.12 33.52
N LEU A 249 25.49 -23.28 32.76
CA LEU A 249 25.18 -23.55 31.35
C LEU A 249 26.45 -23.66 30.51
N ALA A 250 27.42 -22.76 30.71
CA ALA A 250 28.70 -22.77 30.01
C ALA A 250 29.51 -24.03 30.32
N THR A 251 29.58 -24.45 31.59
CA THR A 251 30.25 -25.71 32.00
C THR A 251 29.61 -26.92 31.33
N VAL A 252 28.29 -27.03 31.35
CA VAL A 252 27.57 -28.15 30.71
C VAL A 252 27.78 -28.14 29.20
N ALA A 253 27.71 -26.96 28.56
CA ALA A 253 27.94 -26.82 27.13
C ALA A 253 29.36 -27.25 26.74
N GLN A 254 30.36 -26.86 27.52
CA GLN A 254 31.75 -27.25 27.29
C GLN A 254 31.98 -28.76 27.51
N GLN A 255 31.45 -29.32 28.60
CA GLN A 255 31.58 -30.76 28.92
C GLN A 255 30.97 -31.65 27.85
N HIS A 256 29.81 -31.26 27.32
CA HIS A 256 29.09 -32.04 26.31
C HIS A 256 29.38 -31.59 24.86
N ARG A 257 30.35 -30.69 24.66
CA ARG A 257 30.71 -30.11 23.35
C ARG A 257 29.49 -29.55 22.59
N LEU A 258 28.55 -28.96 23.30
CA LEU A 258 27.38 -28.31 22.71
C LEU A 258 27.80 -26.97 22.11
N SER A 259 27.54 -26.78 20.81
CA SER A 259 27.74 -25.49 20.15
C SER A 259 26.51 -24.61 20.37
N LEU A 260 26.54 -23.80 21.44
CA LEU A 260 25.51 -22.79 21.68
C LEU A 260 25.93 -21.50 20.99
N ASN A 261 25.45 -21.30 19.76
CA ASN A 261 25.75 -20.10 18.98
C ASN A 261 24.65 -19.04 19.20
N PHE A 262 24.78 -18.28 20.26
CA PHE A 262 24.02 -17.05 20.43
C PHE A 262 25.00 -15.88 20.67
N PRO A 263 24.87 -14.77 19.92
CA PRO A 263 25.76 -13.62 20.08
C PRO A 263 25.53 -12.99 21.46
N VAL A 264 26.63 -12.75 22.19
CA VAL A 264 26.60 -12.03 23.46
C VAL A 264 27.07 -10.60 23.21
N THR A 265 26.17 -9.64 23.34
CA THR A 265 26.53 -8.23 23.21
C THR A 265 27.38 -7.78 24.40
N LEU A 266 28.66 -7.48 24.15
CA LEU A 266 29.54 -6.90 25.15
C LEU A 266 29.21 -5.42 25.35
N THR A 267 28.32 -5.12 26.29
CA THR A 267 28.01 -3.75 26.70
C THR A 267 29.26 -3.04 27.23
N GLN A 268 29.28 -1.70 27.22
CA GLN A 268 30.41 -0.92 27.76
C GLN A 268 30.76 -1.29 29.21
N LYS A 269 29.76 -1.66 30.02
CA LYS A 269 29.96 -2.12 31.40
C LYS A 269 30.74 -3.44 31.44
N LEU A 270 30.31 -4.44 30.66
CA LEU A 270 30.97 -5.74 30.56
C LEU A 270 32.39 -5.63 29.99
N GLN A 271 32.59 -4.79 28.97
CA GLN A 271 33.92 -4.54 28.41
C GLN A 271 34.89 -3.95 29.45
N LYS A 272 34.38 -3.10 30.35
CA LYS A 272 35.18 -2.52 31.44
C LYS A 272 35.54 -3.56 32.51
N GLU A 273 34.64 -4.49 32.82
CA GLU A 273 34.88 -5.57 33.78
C GLU A 273 35.83 -6.64 33.23
N LEU A 274 35.76 -6.94 31.92
CA LEU A 274 36.59 -7.92 31.24
C LEU A 274 37.93 -7.36 30.71
N LYS A 275 38.27 -6.11 31.05
CA LYS A 275 39.30 -5.27 30.40
C LYS A 275 40.60 -6.01 30.05
N GLU A 276 41.18 -6.78 30.98
CA GLU A 276 42.44 -7.50 30.78
C GLU A 276 42.29 -8.82 30.00
N PHE A 277 41.08 -9.38 29.98
CA PHE A 277 40.74 -10.64 29.32
C PHE A 277 40.10 -10.43 27.93
N MET A 278 39.89 -9.18 27.50
CA MET A 278 39.30 -8.86 26.20
C MET A 278 40.14 -9.41 25.03
N THR A 279 41.45 -9.55 25.20
CA THR A 279 42.36 -10.10 24.18
C THR A 279 42.23 -11.62 24.00
N GLU A 280 41.57 -12.31 24.92
CA GLU A 280 41.31 -13.75 24.85
C GLU A 280 40.03 -14.08 24.04
N LEU A 281 39.24 -13.07 23.69
CA LEU A 281 37.98 -13.21 22.97
C LEU A 281 38.15 -12.88 21.48
N SER A 282 37.68 -13.77 20.60
CA SER A 282 37.57 -13.48 19.16
C SER A 282 36.34 -12.61 18.88
N LEU A 283 36.53 -11.28 18.92
CA LEU A 283 35.46 -10.30 18.76
C LEU A 283 35.09 -10.08 17.29
N GLN A 284 33.79 -10.00 17.01
CA GLN A 284 33.25 -9.47 15.76
C GLN A 284 32.66 -8.09 16.05
N VAL A 285 33.16 -7.04 15.37
CA VAL A 285 32.71 -5.66 15.58
C VAL A 285 31.78 -5.25 14.45
N GLU A 286 30.51 -5.03 14.78
CA GLU A 286 29.52 -4.46 13.87
C GLU A 286 29.29 -2.98 14.23
N THR A 287 29.38 -2.09 13.25
CA THR A 287 29.10 -0.66 13.44
C THR A 287 27.72 -0.33 12.87
N THR A 288 26.79 0.05 13.74
CA THR A 288 25.44 0.45 13.34
C THR A 288 25.24 1.93 13.64
N THR A 289 24.98 2.72 12.59
CA THR A 289 24.61 4.13 12.76
C THR A 289 23.10 4.22 13.05
N SER A 290 22.72 4.95 14.09
CA SER A 290 21.31 5.21 14.40
C SER A 290 21.06 6.71 14.59
N TRP A 291 19.96 7.19 14.02
CA TRP A 291 19.52 8.58 14.13
C TRP A 291 18.40 8.67 15.17
N ARG A 292 18.46 9.67 16.06
CA ARG A 292 17.44 9.89 17.08
C ARG A 292 16.96 11.34 17.06
N LEU A 293 15.64 11.52 17.13
CA LEU A 293 15.04 12.81 17.42
C LEU A 293 14.96 12.98 18.95
N SER A 294 15.33 14.16 19.45
CA SER A 294 15.20 14.52 20.86
C SER A 294 14.68 15.95 20.92
N ALA A 295 13.62 16.18 21.69
CA ALA A 295 13.11 17.54 21.91
C ALA A 295 14.17 18.35 22.65
N LYS A 296 14.49 19.54 22.15
CA LYS A 296 15.24 20.52 22.95
C LYS A 296 14.31 21.02 24.05
N GLN A 297 14.78 21.07 25.30
CA GLN A 297 14.12 21.90 26.31
C GLN A 297 14.23 23.33 25.79
N VAL A 298 13.09 23.94 25.45
CA VAL A 298 13.04 25.38 25.25
C VAL A 298 13.25 25.96 26.64
N GLU A 299 14.37 26.66 26.85
CA GLU A 299 14.53 27.49 28.05
C GLU A 299 13.35 28.46 28.04
N ASN A 300 12.44 28.31 29.00
CA ASN A 300 11.38 29.27 29.25
C ASN A 300 12.07 30.63 29.50
N ILE A 301 12.04 31.51 28.51
CA ILE A 301 12.11 32.95 28.76
C ILE A 301 10.69 33.33 29.16
N ASP A 302 10.39 33.13 30.44
CA ASP A 302 9.38 33.88 31.19
C ASP A 302 9.80 33.81 32.66
N ASN A 303 10.74 34.69 32.99
CA ASN A 303 10.85 35.23 34.34
C ASN A 303 9.94 36.46 34.38
N GLN A 304 9.18 36.57 35.48
CA GLN A 304 8.23 37.62 35.87
C GLN A 304 6.82 37.38 35.29
N ASP A 305 5.79 37.08 36.08
CA ASP A 305 5.47 37.62 37.40
C ASP A 305 4.93 36.56 38.37
N GLU A 306 5.28 36.78 39.64
CA GLU A 306 4.54 36.33 40.82
C GLU A 306 3.03 36.50 40.62
N LEU A 307 2.23 35.54 41.08
CA LEU A 307 1.02 35.83 41.85
C LEU A 307 0.60 34.55 42.59
N ASP A 308 0.71 34.63 43.92
CA ASP A 308 0.04 33.79 44.91
C ASP A 308 -1.44 33.59 44.55
N PHE A 309 -1.91 32.34 44.58
CA PHE A 309 -3.02 31.81 45.38
C PHE A 309 -3.22 30.31 45.12
#